data_AF-A0AA38RB54-F1
#
_entry.id   AF-A0AA38RB54-F1
#
_cell.length_a   1.000
_cell.length_b   1.000
_cell.length_c   1.000
_cell.angle_alpha   90.00
_cell.angle_beta   90.00
_cell.angle_gamma   90.00
#
_symmetry.space_group_name_H-M   'P 1'
#
loop_
_entity.id
_entity.type
_entity.pdbx_description
1 polymer ?
#
loop_
_entity_poly.entity_id
_entity_poly.type
_entity_poly.pdbx_seq_one_letter_code
_entity_poly.pdbx_strand_id
1 'polypeptide(L)'
;MASLPLVYGAVSLLLLGVAIYEHATATTLFLPLSPASTIPTIILPILSFINTLFLNARSRSHPAHPQSSQNILPPALQILQTVITTILATIFLSYTIPSPARQCLLSTRWQALWTAHDAAAIRRIQDTLDCCGLNSVRDRAWPFPSKDRPGPGCAAQFGRAGSCAGPWTGAVRTAGWVEFGVVVGVGVLQVS
;
A
#
# COMPACT_ATOMS: atom_id res chain seq x y z
N MET A 1 -11.47 -7.07 32.42
CA MET A 1 -11.11 -8.12 31.42
C MET A 1 -11.94 -8.07 30.13
N ALA A 2 -13.14 -7.46 30.10
CA ALA A 2 -13.95 -7.33 28.87
C ALA A 2 -13.48 -6.26 27.86
N SER A 3 -12.54 -5.38 28.24
CA SER A 3 -12.06 -4.27 27.41
C SER A 3 -11.01 -4.68 26.36
N LEU A 4 -10.22 -5.71 26.62
CA LEU A 4 -9.15 -6.16 25.73
C LEU A 4 -9.62 -6.57 24.31
N PRO A 5 -10.67 -7.40 24.13
CA PRO A 5 -11.16 -7.76 22.80
C PRO A 5 -11.79 -6.58 22.06
N LEU A 6 -12.34 -5.62 22.82
CA LEU A 6 -12.97 -4.42 22.27
C LEU A 6 -11.92 -3.44 21.72
N VAL A 7 -10.80 -3.29 22.44
CA VAL A 7 -9.61 -2.56 21.96
C VAL A 7 -9.01 -3.24 20.74
N TYR A 8 -8.84 -4.57 20.77
CA TYR A 8 -8.30 -5.33 19.63
C TYR A 8 -9.14 -5.18 18.36
N GLY A 9 -10.47 -5.28 18.48
CA GLY A 9 -11.39 -5.07 17.38
C GLY A 9 -11.34 -3.65 16.83
N ALA A 10 -11.27 -2.63 17.71
CA ALA A 10 -11.17 -1.23 17.30
C ALA A 10 -9.88 -0.94 16.54
N VAL A 11 -8.73 -1.44 17.02
CA VAL A 11 -7.43 -1.28 16.34
C VAL A 11 -7.45 -2.00 15.00
N SER A 12 -7.99 -3.21 14.93
CA SER A 12 -8.08 -3.98 13.67
C SER A 12 -8.93 -3.26 12.62
N LEU A 13 -10.07 -2.68 13.02
CA LEU A 13 -10.93 -1.90 12.13
C LEU A 13 -10.25 -0.61 11.65
N LEU A 14 -9.52 0.06 12.53
CA LEU A 14 -8.76 1.25 12.17
C LEU A 14 -7.66 0.92 11.14
N LEU A 15 -6.89 -0.13 11.38
CA LEU A 15 -5.85 -0.60 10.45
C LEU A 15 -6.41 -1.00 9.09
N LEU A 16 -7.57 -1.67 9.07
CA LEU A 16 -8.28 -2.01 7.84
C LEU A 16 -8.73 -0.75 7.08
N GLY A 17 -9.28 0.24 7.77
CA GLY A 17 -9.70 1.51 7.18
C GLY A 17 -8.53 2.26 6.54
N VAL A 18 -7.38 2.32 7.24
CA VAL A 18 -6.15 2.93 6.73
C VAL A 18 -5.64 2.20 5.49
N ALA A 19 -5.59 0.86 5.51
CA ALA A 19 -5.14 0.08 4.36
C ALA A 19 -6.03 0.28 3.11
N ILE A 20 -7.35 0.35 3.30
CA ILE A 20 -8.30 0.61 2.19
C ILE A 20 -8.08 2.01 1.62
N TYR A 21 -7.93 3.01 2.49
CA TYR A 21 -7.68 4.39 2.08
C TYR A 21 -6.36 4.53 1.30
N GLU A 22 -5.29 3.92 1.78
CA GLU A 22 -4.00 3.90 1.09
C GLU A 22 -4.09 3.16 -0.24
N HIS A 23 -4.80 2.03 -0.31
CA HIS A 23 -4.99 1.32 -1.59
C HIS A 23 -5.75 2.18 -2.62
N ALA A 24 -6.79 2.90 -2.20
CA ALA A 24 -7.51 3.83 -3.06
C ALA A 24 -6.61 5.00 -3.51
N THR A 25 -5.78 5.53 -2.62
CA THR A 25 -4.81 6.58 -2.95
C THR A 25 -3.71 6.06 -3.87
N ALA A 26 -3.25 4.82 -3.67
CA ALA A 26 -2.24 4.14 -4.47
C ALA A 26 -2.67 3.95 -5.92
N THR A 27 -3.92 3.52 -6.10
CA THR A 27 -4.54 3.31 -7.42
C THR A 27 -4.82 4.62 -8.14
N THR A 28 -5.20 5.68 -7.43
CA THR A 28 -5.46 7.00 -8.05
C THR A 28 -4.18 7.69 -8.53
N LEU A 29 -3.08 7.58 -7.80
CA LEU A 29 -1.78 8.14 -8.18
C LEU A 29 -0.89 7.18 -8.99
N PHE A 30 -1.42 6.00 -9.37
CA PHE A 30 -0.71 4.93 -10.08
C PHE A 30 0.68 4.65 -9.49
N LEU A 31 0.79 4.72 -8.16
CA LEU A 31 2.05 4.48 -7.48
C LEU A 31 2.52 3.08 -7.85
N PRO A 32 3.83 2.87 -8.01
CA PRO A 32 4.39 1.55 -8.29
C PRO A 32 4.41 0.66 -7.03
N LEU A 33 3.38 0.77 -6.20
CA LEU A 33 3.06 -0.18 -5.16
C LEU A 33 2.30 -1.31 -5.86
N SER A 34 2.90 -2.50 -5.89
CA SER A 34 2.26 -3.64 -6.54
C SER A 34 0.92 -3.95 -5.84
N PRO A 35 -0.18 -4.18 -6.58
CA PRO A 35 -1.43 -4.69 -6.00
C PRO A 35 -1.20 -5.99 -5.21
N ALA A 36 -0.18 -6.76 -5.59
CA ALA A 36 0.23 -7.97 -4.89
C ALA A 36 0.77 -7.71 -3.47
N SER A 37 1.19 -6.48 -3.13
CA SER A 37 1.61 -6.11 -1.77
C SER A 37 0.50 -5.47 -0.94
N THR A 38 -0.46 -4.77 -1.56
CA THR A 38 -1.55 -4.10 -0.82
C THR A 38 -2.76 -5.00 -0.53
N ILE A 39 -3.01 -6.02 -1.36
CA ILE A 39 -4.12 -6.96 -1.12
C ILE A 39 -3.86 -7.82 0.14
N PRO A 40 -2.66 -8.36 0.36
CA PRO A 40 -2.36 -9.10 1.58
C PRO A 40 -2.46 -8.25 2.85
N THR A 41 -2.14 -6.95 2.83
CA THR A 41 -2.31 -6.06 4.00
C THR A 41 -3.76 -5.92 4.44
N ILE A 42 -4.71 -6.01 3.51
CA ILE A 42 -6.15 -5.99 3.82
C ILE A 42 -6.62 -7.32 4.43
N ILE A 43 -6.06 -8.45 3.96
CA ILE A 43 -6.48 -9.79 4.40
C ILE A 43 -5.88 -10.16 5.78
N LEU A 44 -4.65 -9.73 6.06
CA LEU A 44 -3.94 -10.02 7.30
C LEU A 44 -4.73 -9.68 8.59
N PRO A 45 -5.34 -8.49 8.77
CA PRO A 45 -6.08 -8.18 9.99
C PRO A 45 -7.33 -9.05 10.15
N ILE A 46 -7.99 -9.43 9.05
CA ILE A 46 -9.16 -10.33 9.08
C ILE A 46 -8.75 -11.72 9.57
N LEU A 47 -7.68 -12.27 8.99
CA LEU A 47 -7.14 -13.57 9.42
C LEU A 47 -6.67 -13.53 10.88
N SER A 48 -6.04 -12.43 11.29
CA SER A 48 -5.57 -12.23 12.66
C SER A 48 -6.73 -12.30 13.64
N PHE A 49 -7.80 -11.53 13.39
CA PHE A 49 -9.00 -11.51 14.22
C PHE A 49 -9.70 -12.87 14.33
N ILE A 50 -9.83 -13.59 13.20
CA ILE A 50 -10.40 -14.93 13.18
C ILE A 50 -9.57 -15.87 14.07
N ASN A 51 -8.24 -15.82 13.95
CA ASN A 51 -7.35 -16.68 14.72
C ASN A 51 -7.46 -16.40 16.24
N THR A 52 -7.55 -15.13 16.65
CA THR A 52 -7.74 -14.76 18.06
C THR A 52 -9.06 -15.27 18.62
N LEU A 53 -10.15 -15.23 17.84
CA LEU A 53 -11.45 -15.76 18.24
C LEU A 53 -11.41 -17.29 18.43
N PHE A 54 -10.79 -18.02 17.51
CA PHE A 54 -10.64 -19.47 17.61
C PHE A 54 -9.78 -19.90 18.80
N LEU A 55 -8.64 -19.22 19.04
CA LEU A 55 -7.77 -19.51 20.18
C LEU A 55 -8.45 -19.20 21.53
N ASN A 56 -9.18 -18.09 21.61
CA ASN A 56 -9.93 -17.71 22.82
C ASN A 56 -11.14 -18.63 23.08
N ALA A 57 -11.84 -19.08 22.04
CA ALA A 57 -12.94 -20.04 22.18
C ALA A 57 -12.41 -21.41 22.66
N ARG A 58 -11.26 -21.85 22.16
CA ARG A 58 -10.62 -23.09 22.59
C ARG A 58 -10.11 -23.02 24.03
N SER A 59 -9.51 -21.91 24.43
CA SER A 59 -9.02 -21.73 25.82
C SER A 59 -10.13 -21.65 26.86
N ARG A 60 -11.32 -21.14 26.49
CA ARG A 60 -12.51 -21.18 27.36
C ARG A 60 -13.11 -22.58 27.51
N SER A 61 -12.72 -23.51 26.63
CA SER A 61 -13.15 -24.91 26.66
C SER A 61 -12.17 -25.73 27.51
N HIS A 62 -12.26 -25.65 28.84
CA HIS A 62 -11.50 -26.54 29.74
C HIS A 62 -12.12 -27.96 29.82
N PRO A 63 -11.34 -29.00 30.17
CA PRO A 63 -11.41 -30.28 29.49
C PRO A 63 -12.33 -31.29 30.18
N ALA A 64 -13.26 -31.85 29.41
CA ALA A 64 -13.69 -33.22 29.63
C ALA A 64 -13.14 -34.02 28.44
N HIS A 65 -12.10 -34.83 28.68
CA HIS A 65 -11.53 -35.85 27.80
C HIS A 65 -10.26 -35.48 26.98
N PRO A 66 -9.17 -36.27 27.08
CA PRO A 66 -7.97 -36.08 26.29
C PRO A 66 -8.14 -36.79 24.93
N GLN A 67 -8.80 -36.14 23.98
CA GLN A 67 -8.76 -36.63 22.59
C GLN A 67 -7.63 -35.95 21.83
N SER A 68 -6.60 -36.77 21.61
CA SER A 68 -5.49 -36.58 20.69
C SER A 68 -5.99 -36.38 19.26
N SER A 69 -6.42 -35.17 18.93
CA SER A 69 -6.34 -34.65 17.57
C SER A 69 -5.37 -33.47 17.59
N GLN A 70 -4.14 -33.75 17.17
CA GLN A 70 -3.13 -32.74 16.87
C GLN A 70 -3.68 -31.85 15.75
N ASN A 71 -4.46 -30.83 16.11
CA ASN A 71 -4.85 -29.78 15.19
C ASN A 71 -3.58 -28.95 14.92
N ILE A 72 -2.85 -29.31 13.86
CA ILE A 72 -1.68 -28.59 13.32
C ILE A 72 -2.13 -27.29 12.62
N LEU A 73 -3.44 -27.12 12.42
CA LEU A 73 -4.03 -26.01 11.67
C LEU A 73 -3.79 -24.61 12.31
N PRO A 74 -3.94 -24.40 13.63
CA PRO A 74 -3.66 -23.10 14.25
C PRO A 74 -2.19 -22.63 14.13
N PRO A 75 -1.16 -23.47 14.44
CA PRO A 75 0.23 -23.01 14.33
C PRO A 75 0.69 -22.82 12.88
N ALA A 76 0.23 -23.64 11.93
CA ALA A 76 0.59 -23.48 10.52
C ALA A 76 0.06 -22.15 9.94
N LEU A 77 -1.19 -21.79 10.27
CA LEU A 77 -1.78 -20.51 9.87
C LEU A 77 -1.03 -19.32 10.49
N GLN A 78 -0.62 -19.43 11.75
CA GLN A 78 0.13 -18.38 12.42
C GLN A 78 1.51 -18.19 11.80
N ILE A 79 2.24 -19.28 11.51
CA ILE A 79 3.53 -19.22 10.82
C ILE A 79 3.38 -18.55 9.44
N LEU A 80 2.39 -18.98 8.65
CA LEU A 80 2.13 -18.40 7.33
C LEU A 80 1.85 -16.89 7.44
N GLN A 81 1.04 -16.49 8.43
CA GLN A 81 0.69 -15.11 8.66
C GLN A 81 1.91 -14.26 9.04
N THR A 82 2.79 -14.76 9.90
CA THR A 82 4.04 -14.08 10.28
C THR A 82 4.99 -13.96 9.09
N VAL A 83 5.09 -15.00 8.26
CA VAL A 83 5.91 -14.98 7.03
C VAL A 83 5.40 -13.92 6.07
N ILE A 84 4.10 -13.88 5.79
CA ILE A 84 3.49 -12.87 4.92
C ILE A 84 3.72 -11.47 5.50
N THR A 85 3.45 -11.28 6.79
CA THR A 85 3.66 -10.00 7.50
C THR A 85 5.11 -9.53 7.36
N THR A 86 6.08 -10.42 7.54
CA THR A 86 7.52 -10.09 7.42
C THR A 86 7.92 -9.71 5.99
N ILE A 87 7.41 -10.46 5.00
CA ILE A 87 7.66 -10.18 3.59
C ILE A 87 7.10 -8.80 3.22
N LEU A 88 5.86 -8.51 3.60
CA LEU A 88 5.22 -7.22 3.33
C LEU A 88 5.94 -6.07 4.04
N ALA A 89 6.31 -6.23 5.31
CA ALA A 89 7.07 -5.22 6.05
C ALA A 89 8.38 -4.90 5.33
N THR A 90 9.09 -5.92 4.83
CA THR A 90 10.34 -5.76 4.09
C THR A 90 10.10 -5.03 2.77
N ILE A 91 9.06 -5.39 2.02
CA ILE A 91 8.69 -4.74 0.76
C ILE A 91 8.36 -3.26 1.01
N PHE A 92 7.52 -2.94 1.98
CA PHE A 92 7.14 -1.56 2.25
C PHE A 92 8.31 -0.72 2.75
N LEU A 93 9.16 -1.29 3.60
CA LEU A 93 10.41 -0.66 4.03
C LEU A 93 11.34 -0.36 2.84
N SER A 94 11.35 -1.21 1.81
CA SER A 94 12.15 -0.95 0.60
C SER A 94 11.69 0.30 -0.17
N TYR A 95 10.40 0.66 -0.10
CA TYR A 95 9.89 1.89 -0.72
C TYR A 95 10.27 3.13 0.10
N THR A 96 10.46 3.00 1.42
CA THR A 96 10.79 4.14 2.29
C THR A 96 12.26 4.56 2.19
N ILE A 97 13.15 3.59 1.97
CA ILE A 97 14.60 3.79 1.87
C ILE A 97 14.97 4.36 0.49
N PRO A 98 15.68 5.50 0.42
CA PRO A 98 16.18 6.02 -0.85
C PRO A 98 17.10 5.02 -1.56
N SER A 99 16.75 4.65 -2.80
CA SER A 99 17.58 3.80 -3.64
C SER A 99 17.52 4.23 -5.12
N PRO A 100 18.61 4.02 -5.88
CA PRO A 100 18.60 4.27 -7.33
C PRO A 100 17.62 3.35 -8.06
N ALA A 101 17.42 2.12 -7.56
CA ALA A 101 16.44 1.18 -8.08
C ALA A 101 15.00 1.75 -8.05
N ARG A 102 14.63 2.46 -6.97
CA ARG A 102 13.31 3.11 -6.87
C ARG A 102 13.12 4.21 -7.90
N GLN A 103 14.14 5.04 -8.14
CA GLN A 103 14.09 6.09 -9.16
C GLN A 103 13.95 5.49 -10.57
N CYS A 104 14.67 4.41 -10.85
CA CYS A 104 14.56 3.67 -12.10
C CYS A 104 13.14 3.10 -12.30
N LEU A 105 12.58 2.49 -11.26
CA LEU A 105 11.24 1.90 -11.26
C LEU A 105 10.15 2.98 -11.47
N LEU A 106 10.26 4.13 -10.81
CA LEU A 106 9.38 5.28 -11.01
C LEU A 106 9.46 5.82 -12.44
N SER A 107 10.68 6.02 -12.96
CA SER A 107 10.89 6.46 -14.34
C SER A 107 10.33 5.47 -15.37
N THR A 108 10.55 4.18 -15.15
CA THR A 108 10.00 3.10 -16.00
C THR A 108 8.48 3.10 -15.98
N ARG A 109 7.87 3.27 -14.79
CA ARG A 109 6.42 3.32 -14.67
C ARG A 109 5.81 4.52 -15.38
N TRP A 110 6.40 5.71 -15.20
CA TRP A 110 5.98 6.91 -15.91
C TRP A 110 6.14 6.75 -17.42
N GLN A 111 7.27 6.18 -17.86
CA GLN A 111 7.52 5.90 -19.26
C GLN A 111 6.43 5.00 -19.85
N ALA A 112 6.03 3.94 -19.14
CA ALA A 112 4.96 3.05 -19.60
C ALA A 112 3.63 3.79 -19.79
N LEU A 113 3.23 4.63 -18.83
CA LEU A 113 2.02 5.47 -18.94
C LEU A 113 2.10 6.42 -20.13
N TRP A 114 3.27 7.05 -20.32
CA TRP A 114 3.52 7.98 -21.41
C TRP A 114 3.45 7.28 -22.78
N THR A 115 4.12 6.15 -22.94
CA THR A 115 4.12 5.38 -24.19
C THR A 115 2.74 4.83 -24.54
N ALA A 116 1.96 4.45 -23.51
CA ALA A 116 0.57 4.03 -23.69
C ALA A 116 -0.37 5.20 -24.02
N HIS A 117 0.12 6.45 -24.03
CA HIS A 117 -0.69 7.66 -24.18
C HIS A 117 -1.86 7.70 -23.19
N ASP A 118 -1.64 7.23 -21.96
CA ASP A 118 -2.66 7.22 -20.92
C ASP A 118 -2.83 8.63 -20.35
N ALA A 119 -3.59 9.44 -21.09
CA ALA A 119 -3.93 10.81 -20.74
C ALA A 119 -4.58 10.89 -19.35
N ALA A 120 -5.46 9.93 -19.04
CA ALA A 120 -6.22 9.93 -17.81
C ALA A 120 -5.30 9.72 -16.60
N ALA A 121 -4.38 8.75 -16.69
CA ALA A 121 -3.44 8.46 -15.60
C ALA A 121 -2.48 9.61 -15.35
N ILE A 122 -1.79 10.07 -16.40
CA ILE A 122 -0.79 11.14 -16.26
C ILE A 122 -1.45 12.45 -15.80
N ARG A 123 -2.60 12.80 -16.37
CA ARG A 123 -3.36 13.98 -15.94
C ARG A 123 -3.76 13.87 -14.47
N ARG A 124 -4.27 12.72 -14.03
CA ARG A 124 -4.67 12.53 -12.63
C ARG A 124 -3.49 12.73 -11.68
N ILE A 125 -2.31 12.19 -12.00
CA ILE A 125 -1.10 12.41 -11.20
C ILE A 125 -0.74 13.89 -11.16
N GLN A 126 -0.68 14.55 -12.33
CA GLN A 126 -0.34 15.96 -12.45
C GLN A 126 -1.34 16.89 -11.74
N ASP A 127 -2.63 16.59 -11.81
CA ASP A 127 -3.69 17.35 -11.15
C ASP A 127 -3.66 17.15 -9.62
N THR A 128 -3.37 15.93 -9.16
CA THR A 128 -3.34 15.61 -7.72
C THR A 128 -2.09 16.16 -7.03
N LEU A 129 -0.95 16.15 -7.72
CA LEU A 129 0.34 16.58 -7.19
C LEU A 129 0.71 18.02 -7.57
N ASP A 130 -0.18 18.73 -8.26
CA ASP A 130 0.01 20.08 -8.77
C ASP A 130 1.36 20.29 -9.49
N CYS A 131 1.69 19.37 -10.40
CA CYS A 131 2.96 19.33 -11.12
C CYS A 131 2.77 19.08 -12.62
N CYS A 132 3.86 19.22 -13.38
CA CYS A 132 3.90 18.90 -14.81
C CYS A 132 5.14 18.07 -15.14
N GLY A 133 4.95 16.97 -15.88
CA GLY A 133 6.04 16.13 -16.38
C GLY A 133 6.88 15.48 -15.28
N LEU A 134 7.69 14.48 -15.65
CA LEU A 134 8.43 13.70 -14.65
C LEU A 134 9.62 14.49 -14.10
N ASN A 135 10.69 14.66 -14.88
CA ASN A 135 11.92 15.30 -14.41
C ASN A 135 11.92 16.82 -14.64
N SER A 136 11.11 17.29 -15.57
CA SER A 136 10.90 18.71 -15.85
C SER A 136 9.46 18.94 -16.28
N VAL A 137 9.04 20.21 -16.26
CA VAL A 137 7.70 20.67 -16.65
C VAL A 137 7.25 20.19 -18.04
N ARG A 138 8.21 19.93 -18.94
CA ARG A 138 7.96 19.46 -20.31
C ARG A 138 8.28 17.98 -20.53
N ASP A 139 8.96 17.33 -19.59
CA ASP A 139 9.36 15.93 -19.72
C ASP A 139 8.15 15.01 -19.58
N ARG A 140 7.66 14.48 -20.71
CA ARG A 140 6.56 13.51 -20.72
C ARG A 140 5.36 14.01 -19.91
N ALA A 141 5.00 15.27 -20.12
CA ALA A 141 3.89 15.95 -19.46
C ALA A 141 2.62 15.87 -20.32
N TRP A 142 1.48 15.58 -19.71
CA TRP A 142 0.18 15.79 -20.32
C TRP A 142 -0.21 17.27 -20.26
N PRO A 143 -0.83 17.87 -21.30
CA PRO A 143 -1.26 17.25 -22.56
C PRO A 143 -0.12 16.80 -23.47
N PHE A 144 -0.30 15.65 -24.13
CA PHE A 144 0.70 15.12 -25.06
C PHE A 144 0.92 16.08 -26.24
N PRO A 145 2.16 16.42 -26.58
CA PRO A 145 2.45 17.28 -27.72
C PRO A 145 2.06 16.57 -29.02
N SER A 146 1.22 17.20 -29.83
CA SER A 146 0.97 16.76 -31.21
C SER A 146 1.55 17.76 -32.20
N LYS A 147 2.06 17.25 -33.33
CA LYS A 147 2.60 18.10 -34.41
C LYS A 147 1.52 18.99 -35.03
N ASP A 148 0.27 18.52 -35.00
CA ASP A 148 -0.87 19.17 -35.66
C ASP A 148 -1.58 20.20 -34.76
N ARG A 149 -1.36 20.14 -33.44
CA ARG A 149 -1.88 21.09 -32.45
C ARG A 149 -0.84 21.35 -31.37
N PRO A 150 0.08 22.31 -31.57
CA PRO A 150 0.97 22.79 -30.52
C PRO A 150 0.15 23.62 -29.52
N GLY A 151 -0.73 22.95 -28.76
CA GLY A 151 -1.45 23.56 -27.66
C GLY A 151 -0.48 24.03 -26.57
N PRO A 152 -0.92 24.93 -25.67
CA PRO A 152 -0.11 25.33 -24.54
C PRO A 152 0.26 24.09 -23.73
N GLY A 153 1.55 23.88 -23.49
CA GLY A 153 2.02 22.78 -22.64
C GLY A 153 1.45 22.92 -21.22
N CYS A 154 1.50 21.84 -20.44
CA CYS A 154 0.94 21.76 -19.09
C CYS A 154 1.13 23.03 -18.23
N ALA A 155 2.36 23.55 -18.15
CA ALA A 155 2.67 24.77 -17.40
C ALA A 155 1.86 25.99 -17.86
N ALA A 156 1.78 26.19 -19.17
CA ALA A 156 1.10 27.35 -19.76
C ALA A 156 -0.42 27.22 -19.64
N GLN A 157 -0.95 25.99 -19.67
CA GLN A 157 -2.38 25.75 -19.57
C GLN A 157 -2.89 25.75 -18.13
N PHE A 158 -2.12 25.21 -17.18
CA PHE A 158 -2.56 24.98 -15.80
C PHE A 158 -1.80 25.80 -14.75
N GLY A 159 -0.82 26.63 -15.16
CA GLY A 159 -0.07 27.51 -14.26
C GLY A 159 0.96 26.81 -13.37
N ARG A 160 1.26 25.53 -13.62
CA ARG A 160 2.13 24.70 -12.76
C ARG A 160 3.59 24.80 -13.19
N ALA A 161 4.49 25.09 -12.24
CA ALA A 161 5.92 25.29 -12.53
C ALA A 161 6.84 24.16 -12.04
N GLY A 162 6.32 23.21 -11.25
CA GLY A 162 7.10 22.11 -10.67
C GLY A 162 7.09 20.82 -11.49
N SER A 163 8.14 20.01 -11.35
CA SER A 163 8.18 18.65 -11.89
C SER A 163 7.58 17.62 -10.92
N CYS A 164 7.03 16.54 -11.44
CA CYS A 164 6.34 15.52 -10.64
C CYS A 164 7.27 14.54 -9.95
N ALA A 165 8.55 14.41 -10.35
CA ALA A 165 9.46 13.42 -9.78
C ALA A 165 9.59 13.55 -8.25
N GLY A 166 9.72 14.77 -7.73
CA GLY A 166 9.82 15.03 -6.29
C GLY A 166 8.54 14.67 -5.54
N PRO A 167 7.40 15.34 -5.83
CA PRO A 167 6.12 15.07 -5.19
C PRO A 167 5.67 13.61 -5.32
N TRP A 168 5.88 12.99 -6.48
CA TRP A 168 5.46 11.60 -6.73
C TRP A 168 6.35 10.60 -5.98
N THR A 169 7.66 10.85 -5.88
CA THR A 169 8.55 10.07 -5.00
C THR A 169 8.16 10.24 -3.54
N GLY A 170 7.78 11.45 -3.13
CA GLY A 170 7.26 11.74 -1.80
C GLY A 170 6.01 10.91 -1.49
N ALA A 171 5.05 10.89 -2.41
CA ALA A 171 3.84 10.08 -2.29
C ALA A 171 4.15 8.58 -2.13
N VAL A 172 5.08 8.02 -2.93
CA VAL A 172 5.52 6.60 -2.77
C VAL A 172 6.08 6.36 -1.38
N ARG A 173 6.93 7.27 -0.90
CA ARG A 173 7.58 7.13 0.39
C ARG A 173 6.58 7.19 1.53
N THR A 174 5.65 8.13 1.49
CA THR A 174 4.60 8.28 2.51
C THR A 174 3.71 7.05 2.55
N ALA A 175 3.20 6.60 1.40
CA ALA A 175 2.38 5.40 1.33
C ALA A 175 3.14 4.15 1.84
N GLY A 176 4.44 4.02 1.48
CA GLY A 176 5.29 2.95 2.00
C GLY A 176 5.44 2.97 3.52
N TRP A 177 5.55 4.15 4.15
CA TRP A 177 5.60 4.26 5.62
C TRP A 177 4.28 3.89 6.28
N VAL A 178 3.16 4.32 5.71
CA VAL A 178 1.83 4.01 6.24
C VAL A 178 1.56 2.51 6.18
N GLU A 179 1.76 1.88 5.02
CA GLU A 179 1.60 0.43 4.84
C GLU A 179 2.55 -0.37 5.73
N PHE A 180 3.81 0.07 5.89
CA PHE A 180 4.73 -0.54 6.85
C PHE A 180 4.18 -0.47 8.28
N GLY A 181 3.68 0.70 8.70
CA GLY A 181 3.05 0.89 10.02
C GLY A 181 1.85 -0.02 10.22
N VAL A 182 1.00 -0.19 9.20
CA VAL A 182 -0.14 -1.10 9.23
C VAL A 182 0.32 -2.54 9.45
N VAL A 183 1.28 -3.02 8.66
CA VAL A 183 1.82 -4.38 8.76
C VAL A 183 2.45 -4.64 10.13
N VAL A 184 3.24 -3.71 10.64
CA VAL A 184 3.85 -3.82 11.98
C VAL A 184 2.78 -3.85 13.07
N GLY A 185 1.77 -2.99 12.98
CA GLY A 185 0.63 -2.99 13.90
C GLY A 185 -0.09 -4.33 13.90
N VAL A 186 -0.40 -4.87 12.71
CA VAL A 186 -1.00 -6.20 12.57
C VAL A 186 -0.09 -7.31 13.10
N GLY A 187 1.22 -7.20 12.89
CA GLY A 187 2.21 -8.15 13.44
C GLY A 187 2.25 -8.17 14.97
N VAL A 188 2.19 -6.99 15.60
CA VAL A 188 2.09 -6.89 17.07
C VAL A 188 0.82 -7.56 17.57
N LEU A 189 -0.32 -7.31 16.92
CA LEU A 189 -1.60 -7.93 17.26
C LEU A 189 -1.59 -9.47 17.12
N GLN A 190 -0.82 -10.03 16.18
CA GLN A 190 -0.69 -11.48 16.01
C GLN A 190 0.12 -12.16 17.12
N VAL A 191 0.98 -11.42 17.82
CA VAL A 191 1.90 -11.94 18.85
C VAL A 191 1.39 -11.67 20.26
N SER A 192 0.51 -10.68 20.43
CA SER A 192 -0.19 -10.34 21.69
C SER A 192 -1.34 -11.28 22.01
#